data_AF-A0A498RDY4-F1
#
_entry.id   AF-A0A498RDY4-F1
#
_cell.length_a   1.000
_cell.length_b   1.000
_cell.length_c   1.000
_cell.angle_alpha   90.00
_cell.angle_beta   90.00
_cell.angle_gamma   90.00
#
_symmetry.space_group_name_H-M   'P 1'
#
loop_
_entity.id
_entity.type
_entity.pdbx_description
1 polymer ?
#
loop_
_entity_poly.entity_id
_entity_poly.type
_entity_poly.pdbx_seq_one_letter_code
_entity_poly.pdbx_strand_id
1 'polypeptide(L)'
;MLLGPPTFLHGYAKVANYYDFYSLRFVLAGGEKLKEEVRQIWQEKFGIRIFEGYGTTETAPVLSLNTPLFNKAGTVGRFLPGIEWQLTL
;
A
#
# COMPACT_ATOMS: atom_id res chain seq x y z
N MET A 1 -4.68 7.36 9.28
CA MET A 1 -4.25 6.33 8.31
C MET A 1 -5.07 6.50 7.06
N LEU A 2 -4.47 6.36 5.87
CA LEU A 2 -5.17 6.45 4.58
C LEU A 2 -5.15 5.08 3.89
N LEU A 3 -6.29 4.68 3.34
CA LEU A 3 -6.48 3.44 2.59
C LEU A 3 -7.09 3.79 1.24
N GLY A 4 -6.55 3.26 0.14
CA GLY A 4 -7.17 3.47 -1.16
C GLY A 4 -6.40 2.83 -2.31
N PRO A 5 -7.01 2.70 -3.50
CA PRO A 5 -6.32 2.13 -4.65
C PRO A 5 -5.22 3.08 -5.16
N PRO A 6 -4.13 2.52 -5.74
CA PRO A 6 -3.04 3.27 -6.34
C PRO A 6 -3.46 4.45 -7.23
N THR A 7 -4.54 4.30 -8.00
CA THR A 7 -5.06 5.38 -8.85
C THR A 7 -5.47 6.63 -8.06
N PHE A 8 -6.10 6.47 -6.89
CA PHE A 8 -6.47 7.61 -6.04
C PHE A 8 -5.25 8.23 -5.38
N LEU A 9 -4.31 7.41 -4.92
CA LEU A 9 -3.04 7.88 -4.36
C LEU A 9 -2.26 8.71 -5.38
N HIS A 10 -2.28 8.33 -6.66
CA HIS A 10 -1.70 9.13 -7.74
C HIS A 10 -2.40 10.48 -7.93
N GLY A 11 -3.72 10.49 -7.89
CA GLY A 11 -4.51 11.74 -7.95
C GLY A 11 -4.14 12.69 -6.80
N TYR A 12 -4.12 12.18 -5.57
CA TYR A 12 -3.72 12.96 -4.40
C TYR A 12 -2.29 13.49 -4.51
N ALA A 13 -1.35 12.67 -4.98
CA ALA A 13 0.04 13.09 -5.15
C ALA A 13 0.18 14.31 -6.08
N LYS A 14 -0.65 14.40 -7.11
CA LYS A 14 -0.64 15.52 -8.07
C LYS A 14 -1.20 16.82 -7.50
N VAL A 15 -2.24 16.74 -6.67
CA VAL A 15 -3.01 17.93 -6.23
C VAL A 15 -2.60 18.41 -4.83
N ALA A 16 -2.25 17.49 -3.93
CA ALA A 16 -1.97 17.82 -2.54
C ALA A 16 -0.65 18.58 -2.35
N ASN A 17 -0.59 19.44 -1.34
CA ASN A 17 0.62 20.11 -0.87
C ASN A 17 1.40 19.25 0.12
N TYR A 18 2.67 19.57 0.30
CA TYR A 18 3.62 18.84 1.19
C TYR A 18 3.08 18.62 2.62
N TYR A 19 2.25 19.54 3.14
CA TYR A 19 1.72 19.48 4.51
C TYR A 19 0.37 18.78 4.65
N ASP A 20 -0.35 18.51 3.56
CA ASP A 20 -1.72 17.97 3.61
C ASP A 20 -1.78 16.59 4.29
N PHE A 21 -0.67 15.85 4.24
CA PHE A 21 -0.54 14.51 4.82
C PHE A 21 0.37 14.44 6.06
N TYR A 22 0.74 15.57 6.67
CA TYR A 22 1.68 15.61 7.79
C TYR A 22 1.27 14.77 9.02
N SER A 23 -0.04 14.65 9.28
CA SER A 23 -0.58 13.84 10.38
C SER A 23 -0.69 12.35 10.04
N LEU A 24 -0.53 11.96 8.76
CA LEU A 24 -0.60 10.56 8.36
C LEU A 24 0.66 9.82 8.83
N ARG A 25 0.43 8.62 9.36
CA ARG A 25 1.48 7.68 9.79
C ARG A 25 1.58 6.46 8.87
N PHE A 26 0.46 6.10 8.25
CA PHE A 26 0.33 4.91 7.41
C PHE A 26 -0.56 5.24 6.20
N VAL A 27 -0.06 4.86 5.03
CA VAL A 27 -0.79 4.88 3.76
C VAL A 27 -0.72 3.47 3.21
N LEU A 28 -1.87 2.82 3.03
CA LEU A 28 -1.93 1.49 2.43
C LEU A 28 -2.63 1.54 1.09
N ALA A 29 -2.04 0.84 0.13
CA ALA A 29 -2.55 0.66 -1.22
C ALA A 29 -3.02 -0.78 -1.42
N GLY A 30 -4.17 -0.96 -2.06
CA GLY A 30 -4.72 -2.27 -2.38
C GLY A 30 -5.70 -2.22 -3.55
N GLY A 31 -6.12 -3.39 -4.03
CA GLY A 31 -7.07 -3.51 -5.16
C GLY A 31 -6.45 -3.35 -6.55
N GLU A 32 -5.33 -2.63 -6.68
CA GLU A 32 -4.59 -2.50 -7.93
C GLU A 32 -3.08 -2.62 -7.67
N LYS A 33 -2.31 -2.88 -8.73
CA LYS A 33 -0.84 -2.87 -8.66
C LYS A 33 -0.33 -1.45 -8.45
N LEU A 34 0.45 -1.22 -7.39
CA LEU A 34 1.09 0.09 -7.17
C LEU A 34 2.18 0.30 -8.23
N LYS A 35 2.13 1.46 -8.90
CA LYS A 35 3.19 1.89 -9.80
C LYS A 35 4.35 2.45 -8.99
N GLU A 36 5.57 2.12 -9.40
CA GLU A 36 6.79 2.59 -8.73
C GLU A 36 6.87 4.12 -8.68
N GLU A 37 6.43 4.80 -9.76
CA GLU A 37 6.33 6.26 -9.82
C GLU A 37 5.48 6.84 -8.66
N VAL A 38 4.33 6.23 -8.36
CA VAL A 38 3.45 6.70 -7.26
C VAL A 38 4.15 6.53 -5.92
N ARG A 39 4.84 5.40 -5.72
CA ARG A 39 5.63 5.13 -4.52
C ARG A 39 6.71 6.19 -4.31
N GLN A 40 7.46 6.52 -5.36
CA GLN A 40 8.53 7.52 -5.32
C GLN A 40 7.99 8.92 -5.02
N ILE A 41 6.96 9.37 -5.74
CA ILE A 41 6.37 10.70 -5.52
C ILE A 41 5.88 10.85 -4.08
N TRP A 42 5.23 9.84 -3.50
CA TRP A 42 4.76 9.92 -2.11
C TRP A 42 5.91 9.97 -1.10
N GLN A 43 6.98 9.21 -1.35
CA GLN A 43 8.15 9.21 -0.49
C GLN A 43 8.91 10.54 -0.57
N GLU A 44 9.08 11.11 -1.76
CA GLU A 44 9.81 12.35 -1.98
C GLU A 44 9.01 13.59 -1.54
N LYS A 45 7.72 13.64 -1.88
CA LYS A 45 6.87 14.80 -1.64
C LYS A 45 6.31 14.86 -0.22
N PHE A 46 5.95 13.72 0.38
CA PHE A 46 5.31 13.69 1.69
C PHE A 46 6.19 13.03 2.77
N GLY A 47 7.30 12.40 2.39
CA GLY A 47 8.13 11.62 3.33
C GLY A 47 7.45 10.32 3.79
N ILE A 48 6.37 9.89 3.13
CA ILE A 48 5.52 8.77 3.57
C ILE A 48 5.72 7.57 2.65
N ARG A 49 5.96 6.40 3.25
CA ARG A 49 6.01 5.13 2.54
C ARG A 49 4.61 4.56 2.35
N ILE A 50 4.30 4.15 1.12
CA ILE A 50 3.09 3.40 0.80
C ILE A 50 3.33 1.91 1.06
N PHE A 51 2.38 1.26 1.74
CA PHE A 51 2.40 -0.18 1.98
C PHE A 51 1.36 -0.88 1.11
N GLU A 52 1.81 -1.80 0.26
CA GLU A 52 0.90 -2.60 -0.55
C GLU A 52 0.32 -3.76 0.25
N GLY A 53 -0.98 -3.97 0.11
CA GLY A 53 -1.70 -5.13 0.61
C GLY A 53 -2.55 -5.75 -0.49
N TYR A 54 -2.65 -7.08 -0.45
CA TYR A 54 -3.53 -7.84 -1.31
C TYR A 54 -4.57 -8.56 -0.48
N GLY A 55 -5.82 -8.52 -0.93
CA GLY A 55 -6.96 -9.23 -0.37
C GLY A 55 -8.01 -9.37 -1.46
N THR A 56 -8.90 -10.34 -1.30
CA THR A 56 -10.08 -10.49 -2.15
C THR A 56 -11.33 -10.29 -1.33
N THR A 57 -12.45 -9.96 -1.97
CA THR A 57 -13.74 -9.76 -1.32
C THR A 57 -14.20 -10.98 -0.52
N GLU A 58 -13.75 -12.16 -0.92
CA GLU A 58 -14.15 -13.47 -0.39
C GLU A 58 -13.30 -13.96 0.79
N THR A 59 -12.13 -13.35 1.03
CA THR A 59 -11.09 -13.92 1.93
C THR A 59 -10.67 -12.99 3.08
N ALA A 60 -11.54 -12.04 3.45
CA ALA A 60 -11.28 -10.94 4.39
C ALA A 60 -10.49 -9.76 3.74
N PRO A 61 -10.54 -8.54 4.32
CA PRO A 61 -10.17 -7.32 3.58
C PRO A 61 -8.69 -7.27 3.15
N VAL A 62 -7.79 -8.01 3.81
CA VAL A 62 -6.37 -8.14 3.44
C VAL A 62 -5.87 -9.55 3.77
N LEU A 63 -5.34 -10.27 2.78
CA LEU A 63 -4.65 -11.56 2.91
C LEU A 63 -3.16 -11.40 3.21
N SER A 64 -2.52 -10.44 2.54
CA SER A 64 -1.09 -10.17 2.68
C SER A 64 -0.80 -8.69 2.71
N LEU A 65 0.20 -8.30 3.48
CA LEU A 65 0.53 -6.89 3.70
C LEU A 65 2.04 -6.66 3.82
N ASN A 66 2.52 -5.58 3.20
CA ASN A 66 3.81 -5.01 3.54
C ASN A 66 3.72 -4.27 4.88
N THR A 67 4.67 -4.54 5.77
CA THR A 67 4.74 -3.87 7.08
C THR A 67 5.93 -2.92 7.13
N PRO A 68 5.97 -1.97 8.09
CA PRO A 68 7.14 -1.11 8.28
C PRO A 68 8.46 -1.88 8.48
N LEU A 69 8.38 -3.09 9.07
CA LEU A 69 9.52 -3.98 9.31
C LEU A 69 9.85 -4.85 8.09
N PHE A 70 8.83 -5.23 7.30
CA PHE A 70 8.97 -6.07 6.12
C PHE A 70 8.25 -5.42 4.94
N ASN A 71 8.92 -4.44 4.33
CA ASN A 71 8.46 -3.79 3.10
C ASN A 71 9.42 -4.15 1.96
N LYS A 72 8.90 -4.86 0.97
CA LYS A 72 9.62 -5.11 -0.28
C LYS A 72 8.84 -4.49 -1.44
N ALA A 73 9.48 -3.55 -2.14
CA ALA A 73 8.86 -2.86 -3.27
C ALA A 73 8.40 -3.84 -4.35
N GLY A 74 7.22 -3.57 -4.92
CA GLY A 74 6.62 -4.41 -5.96
C GLY A 74 6.09 -5.77 -5.48
N THR A 75 5.99 -5.97 -4.16
CA THR A 75 5.34 -7.16 -3.58
C THR A 75 4.16 -6.74 -2.72
N VAL A 76 3.24 -7.66 -2.45
CA VAL A 76 2.09 -7.45 -1.55
C VAL A 76 2.41 -7.81 -0.10
N GLY A 77 3.69 -8.08 0.18
CA GLY A 77 4.20 -8.44 1.51
C GLY A 77 3.97 -9.90 1.88
N ARG A 78 3.85 -10.14 3.19
CA ARG A 78 3.68 -11.48 3.76
C ARG A 78 2.22 -11.73 4.07
N PHE A 79 1.80 -12.99 4.00
CA PHE A 79 0.49 -13.40 4.53
C PHE A 79 0.36 -13.06 6.01
N LEU A 80 -0.85 -12.67 6.41
CA LEU A 80 -1.12 -12.39 7.83
C LEU A 80 -1.00 -13.66 8.67
N PRO A 81 -0.66 -13.55 9.98
CA PRO A 81 -0.64 -14.68 10.88
C PRO A 81 -2.00 -15.41 10.88
N GLY A 82 -1.97 -16.74 10.80
CA GLY A 82 -3.18 -17.57 10.75
C GLY A 82 -3.75 -17.80 9.36
N ILE A 83 -3.15 -17.24 8.30
CA ILE A 83 -3.50 -17.56 6.92
C ILE A 83 -2.64 -18.71 6.41
N GLU A 84 -3.28 -19.83 6.14
CA GLU A 84 -2.70 -20.93 5.39
C GLU A 84 -2.88 -20.68 3.89
N TRP A 85 -1.83 -20.91 3.10
CA TRP A 85 -1.85 -20.71 1.66
C TRP A 85 -1.10 -21.84 0.98
N GLN A 86 -1.58 -22.22 -0.21
CA GLN A 86 -0.97 -23.24 -1.04
C GLN A 86 -1.06 -22.78 -2.49
N LEU A 87 0.05 -22.90 -3.23
CA LEU A 87 0.07 -22.74 -4.67
C LEU A 87 0.34 -24.11 -5.29
N THR A 88 -0.60 -24.63 -6.06
CA THR A 88 -0.43 -25.87 -6.80
C THR A 88 -0.02 -25.50 -8.23
N LEU A 89 1.14 -25.98 -8.66
CA LEU A 89 1.67 -25.80 -10.03
C LEU A 89 1.06 -26.82 -10.99
#